data_AF-A0A926NV48-F1
#
_entry.id   AF-A0A926NV48-F1
#
_cell.length_a   1.000
_cell.length_b   1.000
_cell.length_c   1.000
_cell.angle_alpha   90.00
_cell.angle_beta   90.00
_cell.angle_gamma   90.00
#
_symmetry.space_group_name_H-M   'P 1'
#
loop_
_entity.id
_entity.type
_entity.pdbx_description
1 polymer ?
#
loop_
_entity_poly.entity_id
_entity_poly.type
_entity_poly.pdbx_seq_one_letter_code
_entity_poly.pdbx_strand_id
1 'polypeptide(L)'
;MLRIDIPSTADAKINNSIFDDYGLPTSENGTDTEVNGDLIMLFEDEEEAVAYLDELEDYAGDLDNNSPAAPIVNALITAINNDEFVQAYLE
;
A
#
# COMPACT_ATOMS: atom_id res chain seq x y z
N MET A 1 -15.31 -3.68 5.36
CA MET A 1 -14.33 -2.58 5.39
C MET A 1 -13.08 -3.10 6.02
N LEU A 2 -12.15 -3.49 5.16
CA LEU A 2 -10.83 -3.99 5.49
C LEU A 2 -9.90 -2.78 5.73
N ARG A 3 -8.98 -2.95 6.68
CA ARG A 3 -8.01 -1.92 7.05
C ARG A 3 -6.65 -2.58 7.12
N ILE A 4 -5.70 -2.06 6.35
CA ILE A 4 -4.36 -2.59 6.29
C ILE A 4 -3.41 -1.51 6.80
N ASP A 5 -2.78 -1.79 7.93
CA ASP A 5 -1.78 -0.91 8.52
C ASP A 5 -0.48 -1.05 7.74
N ILE A 6 0.03 0.06 7.22
CA ILE A 6 1.30 0.07 6.50
C ILE A 6 2.40 0.46 7.49
N PRO A 7 3.32 -0.47 7.83
CA PRO A 7 4.36 -0.18 8.78
C PRO A 7 5.29 0.90 8.22
N SER A 8 5.46 1.99 8.98
CA SER A 8 6.52 2.95 8.69
C SER A 8 7.88 2.23 8.70
N THR A 9 8.56 2.21 7.57
CA THR A 9 9.93 1.67 7.50
C THR A 9 10.91 2.64 8.18
N ALA A 10 11.98 2.11 8.78
CA ALA A 10 12.99 2.95 9.44
C ALA A 10 13.64 3.98 8.48
N ASP A 11 13.66 3.67 7.19
CA ASP A 11 14.30 4.47 6.15
C ASP A 11 13.34 5.42 5.41
N ALA A 12 12.02 5.19 5.48
CA ALA A 12 11.00 6.05 4.87
C ALA A 12 9.72 6.10 5.73
N LYS A 13 9.33 7.30 6.15
CA LYS A 13 8.03 7.55 6.79
C LYS A 13 6.92 7.42 5.75
N ILE A 14 6.23 6.29 5.75
CA ILE A 14 5.10 6.02 4.87
C ILE A 14 3.88 6.71 5.47
N ASN A 15 3.43 7.78 4.83
CA ASN A 15 2.26 8.57 5.24
C ASN A 15 1.49 9.02 3.99
N ASN A 16 0.33 9.65 4.15
CA ASN A 16 -0.52 10.08 3.02
C ASN A 16 0.17 10.93 1.95
N SER A 17 1.26 11.65 2.24
CA SER A 17 1.95 12.46 1.22
C SER A 17 2.62 11.63 0.13
N ILE A 18 2.94 10.35 0.38
CA ILE A 18 3.65 9.50 -0.58
C ILE A 18 2.88 9.31 -1.89
N PHE A 19 1.54 9.38 -1.85
CA PHE A 19 0.71 9.23 -3.04
C PHE A 19 0.90 10.41 -4.00
N ASP A 20 0.93 11.62 -3.45
CA ASP A 20 1.20 12.83 -4.23
C ASP A 20 2.69 12.97 -4.60
N ASP A 21 3.59 12.67 -3.65
CA ASP A 21 5.04 12.86 -3.81
C ASP A 21 5.64 11.92 -4.87
N TYR A 22 5.08 10.71 -4.99
CA TYR A 22 5.56 9.68 -5.91
C TYR A 22 4.56 9.33 -7.03
N GLY A 23 3.37 9.91 -7.03
CA GLY A 23 2.34 9.61 -8.03
C GLY A 23 1.85 8.16 -7.94
N LEU A 24 1.67 7.65 -6.71
CA LEU A 24 1.16 6.30 -6.49
C LEU A 24 -0.33 6.24 -6.75
N PRO A 25 -0.86 5.10 -7.24
CA PRO A 25 -2.30 4.89 -7.28
C PRO A 25 -2.87 4.97 -5.86
N THR A 26 -4.05 5.54 -5.71
CA THR A 26 -4.78 5.56 -4.44
C THR A 26 -5.88 4.51 -4.49
N SER A 27 -6.11 3.78 -3.39
CA SER A 27 -7.28 2.91 -3.29
C SER A 27 -8.59 3.70 -3.44
N GLU A 28 -9.69 3.05 -3.86
CA GLU A 28 -10.95 3.75 -4.13
C GLU A 28 -11.53 4.40 -2.86
N ASN A 29 -11.33 3.74 -1.71
CA ASN A 29 -11.71 4.27 -0.40
C ASN A 29 -10.67 5.20 0.23
N GLY A 30 -9.53 5.39 -0.43
CA GLY A 30 -8.44 6.23 0.03
C GLY A 30 -7.76 5.71 1.29
N THR A 31 -7.20 6.64 2.05
CA THR A 31 -6.30 6.34 3.15
C THR A 31 -6.63 7.14 4.40
N ASP A 32 -6.32 6.57 5.56
CA ASP A 32 -6.38 7.22 6.85
C ASP A 32 -4.97 7.35 7.44
N THR A 33 -4.84 8.11 8.52
CA THR A 33 -3.59 8.25 9.26
C THR A 33 -3.83 7.95 10.72
N GLU A 34 -3.11 6.97 11.25
CA GLU A 34 -3.14 6.67 12.68
C GLU A 34 -2.55 7.83 13.51
N VAL A 35 -2.85 7.83 14.82
CA VAL A 35 -2.34 8.85 15.76
C VAL A 35 -0.81 8.85 15.88
N ASN A 36 -0.16 7.72 15.58
CA ASN A 36 1.30 7.57 15.50
C ASN A 36 1.90 8.13 14.19
N GLY A 37 1.06 8.50 13.22
CA GLY A 37 1.45 8.99 11.90
C GLY A 37 1.63 7.89 10.84
N ASP A 38 1.28 6.64 11.16
CA ASP A 38 1.32 5.53 10.22
C ASP A 38 0.14 5.59 9.25
N LEU A 39 0.38 5.11 8.02
CA LEU A 39 -0.60 5.06 6.96
C LEU A 39 -1.53 3.86 7.15
N ILE A 40 -2.84 4.10 7.10
CA ILE A 40 -3.84 3.03 7.01
C ILE A 40 -4.44 3.07 5.61
N MET A 41 -4.42 1.94 4.93
CA MET A 41 -5.17 1.77 3.69
C MET A 41 -6.56 1.24 3.98
N LEU A 42 -7.56 1.86 3.37
CA LEU A 42 -8.97 1.49 3.52
C LEU A 42 -9.44 0.79 2.26
N PHE A 43 -10.14 -0.33 2.45
CA PHE A 43 -10.78 -1.11 1.38
C PHE A 43 -12.19 -1.54 1.82
N GLU A 44 -13.13 -1.70 0.89
CA GLU A 44 -14.48 -2.21 1.13
C GLU A 44 -14.40 -3.66 1.62
N ASP A 45 -13.61 -4.46 0.93
CA ASP A 45 -13.43 -5.90 1.13
C ASP A 45 -12.04 -6.37 0.65
N GLU A 46 -11.82 -7.68 0.71
CA GLU A 46 -10.60 -8.35 0.27
C GLU A 46 -10.41 -8.27 -1.26
N GLU A 47 -11.50 -8.19 -2.04
CA GLU A 47 -11.45 -8.10 -3.50
C GLU A 47 -10.85 -6.76 -3.94
N GLU A 48 -11.27 -5.64 -3.34
CA GLU A 48 -10.67 -4.32 -3.62
C GLU A 48 -9.19 -4.28 -3.21
N ALA A 49 -8.82 -4.89 -2.08
CA ALA A 49 -7.43 -4.93 -1.64
C ALA A 49 -6.53 -5.72 -2.60
N VAL A 50 -7.03 -6.82 -3.18
CA VAL A 50 -6.31 -7.59 -4.20
C VAL A 50 -6.25 -6.83 -5.52
N ALA A 51 -7.32 -6.18 -5.96
CA ALA A 51 -7.30 -5.37 -7.18
C ALA A 51 -6.26 -4.23 -7.07
N TYR A 52 -6.18 -3.59 -5.91
CA TYR A 52 -5.18 -2.56 -5.65
C TYR A 52 -3.75 -3.12 -5.52
N LEU A 53 -3.59 -4.34 -4.98
CA LEU A 53 -2.30 -5.05 -4.98
C LEU A 53 -1.78 -5.24 -6.41
N ASP A 54 -2.65 -5.68 -7.33
CA ASP A 54 -2.30 -5.85 -8.75
C ASP A 54 -1.86 -4.51 -9.38
N GLU A 55 -2.58 -3.41 -9.10
CA GLU A 55 -2.19 -2.07 -9.59
C GLU A 55 -0.82 -1.62 -9.05
N LEU A 56 -0.51 -1.93 -7.79
CA LEU A 56 0.80 -1.64 -7.21
C LEU A 56 1.91 -2.49 -7.80
N GLU A 57 1.65 -3.76 -8.10
CA GLU A 57 2.63 -4.65 -8.76
C GLU A 57 2.92 -4.18 -10.20
N ASP A 58 1.90 -3.76 -10.94
CA ASP A 58 2.06 -3.15 -12.26
C ASP A 58 2.87 -1.85 -12.17
N TYR A 59 2.53 -0.95 -11.24
CA TYR A 59 3.29 0.28 -11.00
C TYR A 59 4.75 0.01 -10.59
N ALA A 60 5.00 -1.04 -9.79
CA ALA A 60 6.34 -1.48 -9.44
C ALA A 60 7.11 -2.00 -10.66
N GLY A 61 6.44 -2.65 -11.60
CA GLY A 61 7.03 -3.11 -12.87
C GLY A 61 7.49 -1.97 -13.78
N ASP A 62 6.80 -0.82 -13.73
CA ASP A 62 7.12 0.38 -14.50
C ASP A 62 8.16 1.30 -13.82
N LEU A 63 8.46 1.06 -12.54
CA LEU A 63 9.43 1.83 -11.77
C LEU A 63 10.88 1.52 -12.17
N ASP A 64 11.71 2.57 -12.26
CA ASP A 64 13.16 2.38 -12.34
C ASP A 64 13.69 1.74 -11.04
N ASN A 65 14.61 0.78 -11.16
CA ASN A 65 15.24 0.11 -10.01
C ASN A 65 15.94 1.07 -9.02
N ASN A 66 16.29 2.28 -9.44
CA ASN A 66 16.89 3.32 -8.60
C ASN A 66 15.88 4.39 -8.14
N SER A 67 14.59 4.22 -8.45
CA SER A 67 13.57 5.16 -8.04
C SER A 67 13.44 5.20 -6.52
N PRO A 68 13.36 6.39 -5.91
CA PRO A 68 13.08 6.51 -4.48
C PRO A 68 11.71 5.97 -4.06
N ALA A 69 10.79 5.76 -5.02
CA ALA A 69 9.48 5.17 -4.76
C ALA A 69 9.51 3.64 -4.65
N ALA A 70 10.51 2.97 -5.24
CA ALA A 70 10.61 1.50 -5.24
C ALA A 70 10.56 0.87 -3.83
N PRO A 71 11.32 1.35 -2.81
CA PRO A 71 11.21 0.80 -1.45
C PRO A 71 9.84 1.04 -0.81
N ILE A 72 9.16 2.13 -1.16
CA ILE A 72 7.83 2.48 -0.63
C ILE A 72 6.78 1.54 -1.23
N VAL A 73 6.79 1.38 -2.54
CA VAL A 73 5.87 0.48 -3.25
C VAL A 73 6.05 -0.96 -2.80
N ASN A 74 7.30 -1.42 -2.66
CA ASN A 74 7.57 -2.76 -2.13
C ASN A 74 7.05 -2.94 -0.70
N ALA A 75 7.11 -1.90 0.15
CA ALA A 75 6.56 -1.96 1.50
C ALA A 75 5.01 -2.04 1.48
N LEU A 76 4.35 -1.28 0.58
CA LEU A 76 2.90 -1.34 0.38
C LEU A 76 2.46 -2.74 -0.07
N ILE A 77 3.08 -3.25 -1.14
CA ILE A 77 2.84 -4.62 -1.66
C ILE A 77 3.02 -5.63 -0.53
N THR A 78 4.14 -5.57 0.18
CA THR A 78 4.44 -6.51 1.28
C THR A 78 3.42 -6.43 2.41
N ALA A 79 2.93 -5.24 2.76
CA ALA A 79 1.95 -5.07 3.82
C ALA A 79 0.59 -5.68 3.42
N ILE A 80 0.12 -5.42 2.20
CA ILE A 80 -1.15 -5.96 1.69
C ILE A 80 -1.07 -7.48 1.54
N ASN A 81 0.01 -8.00 0.96
CA ASN A 81 0.20 -9.44 0.73
C ASN A 81 0.40 -10.24 2.03
N ASN A 82 0.79 -9.58 3.13
CA ASN A 82 0.92 -10.20 4.46
C ASN A 82 -0.34 -10.08 5.32
N ASP A 83 -1.37 -9.37 4.86
CA ASP A 83 -2.63 -9.28 5.59
C ASP A 83 -3.36 -10.63 5.60
N GLU A 84 -3.85 -11.04 6.77
CA GLU A 84 -4.46 -12.37 6.96
C GLU A 84 -5.75 -12.54 6.15
N PHE A 85 -6.52 -11.47 5.94
CA PHE A 85 -7.76 -11.52 5.16
C PHE A 85 -7.48 -11.59 3.67
N VAL A 86 -6.50 -10.81 3.20
CA VAL A 86 -6.03 -10.87 1.81
C VAL A 86 -5.46 -12.25 1.48
N GLN A 87 -4.61 -12.81 2.35
CA GLN A 87 -4.08 -14.17 2.17
C GLN A 87 -5.19 -15.23 2.12
N ALA A 88 -6.16 -15.14 3.02
CA ALA A 88 -7.29 -16.07 3.04
C ALA A 88 -8.18 -15.98 1.79
N TYR A 89 -8.19 -14.83 1.11
CA TYR A 89 -8.93 -14.64 -0.14
C TYR A 89 -8.19 -15.21 -1.37
N LEU A 90 -6.85 -15.25 -1.32
CA LEU A 90 -6.00 -15.76 -2.41
C LEU A 90 -5.81 -17.29 -2.39
N GLU A 91 -6.16 -17.99 -1.30
CA GLU A 91 -6.11 -19.47 -1.15
C GLU A 91 -7.31 -20.20 -1.79
#